data_AF-A0A183EPS9-F1
#
_entry.id   AF-A0A183EPS9-F1
#
_cell.length_a   1.000
_cell.length_b   1.000
_cell.length_c   1.000
_cell.angle_alpha   90.00
_cell.angle_beta   90.00
_cell.angle_gamma   90.00
#
_symmetry.space_group_name_H-M   'P 1'
#
loop_
_entity.id
_entity.type
_entity.pdbx_description
1 polymer ?
#
loop_
_entity_poly.entity_id
_entity_poly.type
_entity_poly.pdbx_seq_one_letter_code
_entity_poly.pdbx_strand_id
1 'polypeptide(L)' 'MLGGFAHLHWPDILDSRKFVQHLKTKKLLTNYEKAVDCGCGIGRVTKHLLLPLFNSVDMVDVMESFIQ' A
#
# COMPACT_ATOMS: atom_id res chain seq x y z
N MET A 1 4.94 -7.06 -10.61
CA MET A 1 4.22 -7.19 -9.34
C MET A 1 3.19 -8.31 -9.33
N LEU A 2 2.12 -8.26 -10.13
CA LEU A 2 1.03 -9.26 -10.04
C LEU A 2 1.23 -10.56 -10.83
N GLY A 3 2.41 -10.83 -11.39
CA GLY A 3 2.74 -12.15 -11.99
C GLY A 3 1.77 -12.70 -13.05
N GLY A 4 1.13 -11.85 -13.86
CA GLY A 4 0.10 -12.26 -14.84
C GLY A 4 -1.36 -12.11 -14.37
N PHE A 5 -1.59 -11.76 -13.11
CA PHE A 5 -2.92 -11.59 -12.51
C PHE A 5 -3.35 -10.11 -12.43
N ALA A 6 -3.11 -9.34 -13.49
CA ALA A 6 -3.42 -7.90 -13.51
C ALA A 6 -4.91 -7.59 -13.23
N HIS A 7 -5.82 -8.51 -13.58
CA HIS A 7 -7.25 -8.39 -13.31
C HIS A 7 -7.59 -8.37 -11.81
N LEU A 8 -6.70 -8.87 -10.94
CA LEU A 8 -6.88 -8.82 -9.49
C LEU A 8 -6.41 -7.50 -8.86
N HIS A 9 -5.89 -6.56 -9.66
CA HIS A 9 -5.40 -5.27 -9.16
C HIS A 9 -6.43 -4.52 -8.31
N TRP A 10 -7.65 -4.35 -8.83
CA TRP A 10 -8.68 -3.58 -8.15
C TRP A 10 -9.28 -4.31 -6.94
N PRO A 11 -9.67 -5.60 -7.04
CA PRO A 11 -10.11 -6.35 -5.86
C PRO A 11 -9.12 -6.27 -4.70
N ASP A 12 -7.82 -6.46 -4.98
CA ASP A 12 -6.75 -6.38 -3.98
C ASP A 12 -6.65 -5.01 -3.28
N ILE A 13 -6.68 -3.91 -4.05
CA ILE A 13 -6.60 -2.55 -3.50
C ILE A 13 -7.87 -2.22 -2.69
N LEU A 14 -9.05 -2.60 -3.19
CA LEU A 14 -10.33 -2.27 -2.57
C LEU A 14 -10.50 -2.99 -1.24
N ASP A 15 -10.18 -4.28 -1.18
CA ASP A 15 -10.32 -5.06 0.06
C ASP A 15 -9.26 -4.67 1.09
N SER A 16 -8.04 -4.37 0.66
CA SER A 16 -7.01 -3.78 1.54
C SER A 16 -7.46 -2.45 2.15
N ARG A 17 -8.10 -1.58 1.35
CA ARG A 17 -8.66 -0.30 1.84
C ARG A 17 -9.76 -0.52 2.87
N LYS A 18 -10.67 -1.46 2.64
CA LYS A 18 -11.71 -1.83 3.62
C LYS A 18 -11.10 -2.31 4.93
N PHE A 19 -10.04 -3.12 4.86
CA PHE A 19 -9.34 -3.59 6.05
C PHE A 19 -8.71 -2.44 6.85
N VAL A 20 -7.98 -1.53 6.20
CA VAL A 20 -7.39 -0.35 6.89
C VAL A 20 -8.49 0.55 7.49
N GLN A 21 -9.60 0.75 6.78
CA GLN A 21 -10.76 1.47 7.32
C GLN A 21 -11.36 0.77 8.54
N HIS A 22 -11.42 -0.57 8.56
CA HIS A 22 -11.86 -1.33 9.72
C HIS A 22 -10.95 -1.12 10.93
N LEU A 23 -9.62 -1.09 10.73
CA LEU A 23 -8.67 -0.78 11.81
C LEU A 23 -8.86 0.65 12.34
N LYS A 24 -9.15 1.61 11.45
CA LYS A 24 -9.50 2.98 11.83
C LYS A 24 -10.76 3.05 12.69
N THR A 25 -11.85 2.36 12.31
CA THR A 25 -13.10 2.37 13.09
C THR A 25 -12.94 1.71 14.45
N LYS A 26 -12.08 0.69 14.55
CA LYS A 26 -11.71 0.04 15.83
C LYS A 26 -10.71 0.83 16.67
N LYS A 27 -10.25 2.01 16.21
CA LYS A 27 -9.20 2.83 16.84
C LYS A 27 -7.88 2.06 17.07
N LEU A 28 -7.61 1.04 16.24
CA LEU A 28 -6.35 0.29 16.26
C LEU A 28 -5.27 0.95 15.40
N LEU A 29 -5.68 1.79 14.44
CA LEU A 29 -4.81 2.66 13.66
C LEU A 29 -5.22 4.11 13.91
N THR A 30 -4.37 4.87 14.59
CA THR A 30 -4.68 6.23 15.07
C THR A 30 -3.75 7.32 14.52
N ASN A 31 -2.56 6.95 14.03
CA ASN A 31 -1.61 7.85 13.39
C ASN A 31 -1.54 7.57 11.88
N TYR A 32 -1.56 8.64 11.08
CA TYR A 32 -1.57 8.61 9.62
C TYR A 32 -0.45 9.48 9.00
N GLU A 33 0.57 9.86 9.78
CA GLU A 33 1.67 10.66 9.27
C GLU A 33 2.57 9.88 8.31
N LYS A 34 2.93 8.65 8.66
CA LYS A 34 3.86 7.83 7.88
C LYS A 34 3.39 6.39 7.74
N ALA A 35 3.69 5.81 6.58
CA ALA A 35 3.66 4.37 6.35
C ALA A 35 4.97 3.91 5.67
N VAL A 36 5.22 2.60 5.68
CA VAL A 36 6.30 1.96 4.91
C VAL A 36 5.71 0.85 4.05
N ASP A 37 6.10 0.79 2.78
CA ASP A 37 5.73 -0.27 1.83
C ASP A 37 6.92 -1.21 1.65
N CYS A 38 6.84 -2.41 2.25
CA CYS A 38 7.91 -3.41 2.22
C CYS A 38 7.73 -4.39 1.07
N GLY A 39 8.76 -4.57 0.25
CA GLY A 39 8.64 -5.27 -1.02
C GLY A 39 7.75 -4.49 -1.98
N CYS A 40 7.90 -3.16 -2.00
CA CYS A 40 6.98 -2.26 -2.70
C CYS A 40 6.97 -2.47 -4.21
N GLY A 41 8.04 -3.07 -4.75
CA GLY A 41 8.30 -3.12 -6.16
C GLY A 41 8.24 -1.73 -6.76
N ILE A 42 7.47 -1.60 -7.85
CA ILE A 42 7.23 -0.32 -8.52
C ILE A 42 6.24 0.61 -7.77
N GLY A 43 5.90 0.32 -6.52
CA GLY A 43 5.04 1.17 -5.69
C GLY A 43 3.54 1.06 -5.97
N ARG A 44 3.05 -0.11 -6.39
CA ARG A 44 1.61 -0.31 -6.67
C ARG A 44 0.75 -0.04 -5.44
N VAL A 45 1.14 -0.60 -4.29
CA VAL A 45 0.42 -0.46 -3.02
C VAL A 45 0.62 0.96 -2.47
N THR A 46 1.85 1.48 -2.51
CA THR A 46 2.15 2.89 -2.21
C THR A 46 1.20 3.85 -2.94
N LYS A 47 1.10 3.76 -4.27
CA LYS A 47 0.29 4.67 -5.09
C LYS A 47 -1.21 4.56 -4.83
N HIS A 48 -1.74 3.33 -4.80
CA HIS A 48 -3.20 3.11 -4.84
C HIS A 48 -3.84 2.85 -3.49
N LEU A 49 -3.05 2.55 -2.45
CA LEU A 49 -3.52 2.30 -1.09
C LEU A 49 -2.95 3.29 -0.09
N LEU A 50 -1.63 3.38 0.05
CA LEU A 50 -0.98 4.07 1.18
C LEU A 50 -0.95 5.59 1.04
N LEU A 51 -0.52 6.15 -0.10
CA LEU A 51 -0.49 7.61 -0.31
C LEU A 51 -1.88 8.27 -0.16
N PRO A 52 -3.00 7.65 -0.56
CA PRO A 52 -4.34 8.18 -0.25
C PRO A 52 -4.72 8.16 1.24
N LEU A 53 -3.96 7.50 2.11
CA LEU A 53 -4.30 7.27 3.52
C LEU A 53 -3.28 7.89 4.50
N PHE A 54 -2.04 8.11 4.08
CA PHE A 54 -0.93 8.60 4.91
C PHE A 54 -0.24 9.81 4.25
N ASN A 55 0.33 10.71 5.07
CA ASN A 55 0.97 11.93 4.54
C ASN A 55 2.26 11.64 3.75
N SER A 56 3.05 10.66 4.18
CA SER A 56 4.22 10.19 3.44
C SER A 56 4.37 8.68 3.53
N VAL A 57 5.01 8.08 2.52
CA VAL A 57 5.26 6.64 2.45
C VAL A 57 6.72 6.41 2.10
N ASP A 58 7.42 5.70 2.98
CA ASP A 58 8.76 5.18 2.69
C ASP A 58 8.61 3.87 1.90
N MET A 59 9.45 3.67 0.87
CA MET A 59 9.40 2.49 0.00
C MET A 59 10.69 1.68 0.16
N VAL A 60 10.57 0.36 0.35
CA VAL A 60 11.73 -0.54 0.44
C VAL A 60 11.50 -1.80 -0.40
N ASP A 61 12.48 -2.13 -1.23
CA ASP A 61 12.53 -3.33 -2.06
C ASP A 61 14.00 -3.70 -2.26
N VAL A 62 14.26 -4.96 -2.57
CA VAL A 62 15.62 -5.46 -2.85
C VAL A 62 16.03 -5.20 -4.30
N MET A 63 15.07 -4.94 -5.19
CA MET A 63 15.31 -4.69 -6.61
C MET A 63 15.47 -3.19 -6.87
N GLU A 64 16.72 -2.73 -6.93
CA GLU A 64 17.07 -1.33 -7.17
C GLU A 64 16.36 -0.73 -8.40
N SER A 65 16.23 -1.50 -9.49
CA SER A 65 15.56 -1.08 -10.72
C SER A 65 14.09 -0.70 -10.57
N PHE A 66 13.46 -0.99 -9.43
CA PHE A 66 12.08 -0.60 -9.15
C PHE A 66 11.95 0.65 -8.27
N ILE A 67 13.04 1.14 -7.67
CA ILE A 67 13.05 2.24 -6.70
C ILE A 67 13.96 3.40 -7.14
N GLN A 68 14.19 3.57 -8.45
CA GLN A 68 14.91 4.72 -9.00
C GLN A 68 14.02 5.95 -9.15
#